data_AF-A0A842X4B2-F1
#
_entry.id   AF-A0A842X4B2-F1
#
_cell.length_a   1.000
_cell.length_b   1.000
_cell.length_c   1.000
_cell.angle_alpha   90.00
_cell.angle_beta   90.00
_cell.angle_gamma   90.00
#
_symmetry.space_group_name_H-M   'P 1'
#
loop_
_entity.id
_entity.type
_entity.pdbx_description
1 polymer ?
#
loop_
_entity_poly.entity_id
_entity_poly.type
_entity_poly.pdbx_seq_one_letter_code
_entity_poly.pdbx_strand_id
1 'polypeptide(L)'
;MGGTANSLPPEVCIQKSPAELSALVEKHAHAVSNGIDYKVREYALFDLMDVLISNPSHISPKAVKAVASALSDKDEHVSVTADLALTVLVKDHAEKVFPLLAKEEADAKPKHAKKIAKAIRSIYALCSFRERVKLRDLSARFRKQPIRPEKPKQGNPRETQKLQRVA
;
A
#
# COMPACT_ATOMS: atom_id res chain seq x y z
N MET A 1 -53.57 -0.23 -29.40
CA MET A 1 -52.13 0.01 -29.61
C MET A 1 -51.47 0.11 -28.24
N GLY A 2 -50.88 -0.97 -27.74
CA GLY A 2 -50.23 -1.00 -26.42
C GLY A 2 -48.72 -1.10 -26.62
N GLY A 3 -48.02 0.01 -26.42
CA GLY A 3 -46.56 0.05 -26.48
C GLY A 3 -45.98 -0.57 -25.22
N THR A 4 -45.37 -1.74 -25.35
CA THR A 4 -44.54 -2.33 -24.30
C THR A 4 -43.29 -1.48 -24.15
N ALA A 5 -43.19 -0.76 -23.03
CA ALA A 5 -41.98 -0.07 -22.62
C ALA A 5 -40.86 -1.11 -22.44
N ASN A 6 -39.85 -1.07 -23.31
CA ASN A 6 -38.60 -1.80 -23.13
C ASN A 6 -37.86 -1.18 -21.94
N SER A 7 -38.15 -1.68 -20.73
CA SER A 7 -37.33 -1.45 -19.55
C SER A 7 -35.96 -2.06 -19.83
N LEU A 8 -34.95 -1.21 -20.02
CA LEU A 8 -33.56 -1.66 -20.02
C LEU A 8 -33.29 -2.40 -18.70
N PRO A 9 -32.59 -3.55 -18.73
CA PRO A 9 -32.22 -4.24 -17.50
C PRO A 9 -31.35 -3.30 -16.65
N PRO A 10 -31.53 -3.29 -15.32
CA PRO A 10 -30.65 -2.52 -14.45
C PRO A 10 -29.22 -3.01 -14.70
N GLU A 11 -28.30 -2.07 -14.95
CA GLU A 11 -26.87 -2.38 -14.99
C GLU A 11 -26.54 -3.11 -13.69
N VAL A 12 -26.27 -4.40 -13.81
CA VAL A 12 -25.79 -5.21 -12.70
C VAL A 12 -24.38 -4.69 -12.42
N CYS A 13 -24.27 -3.72 -11.51
CA CYS A 13 -23.02 -3.36 -10.88
C CYS A 13 -22.55 -4.60 -10.12
N ILE A 14 -21.81 -5.47 -10.79
CA ILE A 14 -21.16 -6.63 -10.16
C ILE A 14 -20.14 -6.02 -9.20
N GLN A 15 -20.53 -5.86 -7.95
CA GLN A 15 -19.63 -5.46 -6.88
C GLN A 15 -18.61 -6.58 -6.72
N LYS A 16 -17.35 -6.28 -7.07
CA LYS A 16 -16.24 -7.20 -6.83
C LYS A 16 -16.21 -7.56 -5.35
N SER A 17 -16.06 -8.85 -5.05
CA SER A 17 -15.93 -9.32 -3.68
C SER A 17 -14.66 -8.77 -3.01
N PRO A 18 -14.61 -8.71 -1.67
CA PRO A 18 -13.40 -8.28 -0.95
C PRO A 18 -12.14 -9.10 -1.30
N ALA A 19 -12.32 -10.38 -1.64
CA ALA A 19 -11.23 -11.26 -2.07
C ALA A 19 -10.69 -10.84 -3.44
N GLU A 20 -11.57 -10.54 -4.40
CA GLU A 20 -11.18 -10.07 -5.73
C GLU A 20 -10.51 -8.70 -5.66
N LEU A 21 -10.99 -7.79 -4.81
CA LEU A 21 -10.34 -6.49 -4.59
C LEU A 21 -8.93 -6.65 -4.00
N SER A 22 -8.76 -7.57 -3.04
CA SER A 22 -7.44 -7.86 -2.47
C SER A 22 -6.48 -8.42 -3.52
N ALA A 23 -6.95 -9.37 -4.34
CA ALA A 23 -6.16 -9.93 -5.43
C ALA A 23 -5.80 -8.85 -6.48
N LEU A 24 -6.71 -7.92 -6.75
CA LEU A 24 -6.49 -6.80 -7.65
C LEU A 24 -5.41 -5.86 -7.12
N VAL A 25 -5.48 -5.49 -5.84
CA VAL A 25 -4.45 -4.68 -5.17
C VAL A 25 -3.08 -5.37 -5.24
N GLU A 26 -3.00 -6.67 -4.96
CA GLU A 26 -1.75 -7.41 -5.05
C GLU A 26 -1.21 -7.47 -6.48
N LYS A 27 -2.08 -7.69 -7.48
CA LYS A 27 -1.73 -7.68 -8.89
C LYS A 27 -1.13 -6.34 -9.31
N HIS A 28 -1.78 -5.23 -8.97
CA HIS A 28 -1.28 -3.90 -9.34
C HIS A 28 -0.01 -3.55 -8.56
N ALA A 29 0.07 -3.83 -7.25
CA ALA A 29 1.29 -3.63 -6.47
C ALA A 29 2.50 -4.41 -7.04
N HIS A 30 2.26 -5.64 -7.50
CA HIS A 30 3.26 -6.44 -8.21
C HIS A 30 3.67 -5.81 -9.54
N ALA A 31 2.70 -5.34 -10.34
CA ALA A 31 2.97 -4.67 -11.62
C ALA A 31 3.73 -3.35 -11.46
N VAL A 32 3.44 -2.56 -10.41
CA VAL A 32 4.23 -1.36 -10.04
C VAL A 32 5.68 -1.72 -9.76
N SER A 33 5.93 -2.85 -9.09
CA SER A 33 7.28 -3.24 -8.68
C SER A 33 8.09 -3.91 -9.80
N ASN A 34 7.42 -4.71 -10.63
CA ASN A 34 8.06 -5.66 -11.55
C ASN A 34 7.71 -5.42 -13.03
N GLY A 35 6.92 -4.40 -13.36
CA GLY A 35 6.59 -4.06 -14.75
C GLY A 35 7.84 -3.74 -15.55
N ILE A 36 8.01 -4.40 -16.71
CA ILE A 36 9.19 -4.24 -17.57
C ILE A 36 9.22 -2.83 -18.16
N ASP A 37 8.09 -2.37 -18.70
CA ASP A 37 7.92 -1.03 -19.27
C ASP A 37 7.51 -0.03 -18.18
N TYR A 38 8.04 1.21 -18.27
CA TYR A 38 7.63 2.31 -17.40
C TYR A 38 6.13 2.57 -17.50
N LYS A 39 5.53 2.46 -18.69
CA LYS A 39 4.09 2.66 -18.89
C LYS A 39 3.27 1.65 -18.09
N VAL A 40 3.71 0.40 -18.04
CA VAL A 40 3.03 -0.65 -17.26
C VAL A 40 3.08 -0.32 -15.76
N ARG A 41 4.23 0.17 -15.27
CA ARG A 41 4.37 0.58 -13.87
C ARG A 41 3.53 1.81 -13.55
N GLU A 42 3.51 2.79 -14.45
CA GLU A 42 2.70 4.01 -14.34
C GLU A 42 1.20 3.72 -14.33
N TYR A 43 0.69 2.93 -15.30
CA TYR A 43 -0.71 2.53 -15.31
C TYR A 43 -1.08 1.69 -14.08
N ALA A 44 -0.19 0.80 -13.64
CA ALA A 44 -0.42 0.05 -12.41
C ALA A 44 -0.49 0.96 -11.17
N LEU A 45 0.21 2.09 -11.14
CA LEU A 45 0.07 3.08 -10.07
C LEU A 45 -1.30 3.76 -10.10
N PHE A 46 -1.78 4.14 -11.29
CA PHE A 46 -3.12 4.73 -11.43
C PHE A 46 -4.21 3.76 -11.01
N ASP A 47 -4.16 2.51 -11.50
CA ASP A 47 -5.13 1.48 -11.14
C ASP A 47 -5.09 1.16 -9.64
N LEU A 48 -3.88 1.06 -9.06
CA LEU A 48 -3.72 0.83 -7.64
C LEU A 48 -4.31 1.98 -6.81
N MET A 49 -4.05 3.22 -7.22
CA MET A 49 -4.58 4.41 -6.56
C MET A 49 -6.11 4.42 -6.60
N ASP A 50 -6.72 4.20 -7.77
CA ASP A 50 -8.16 4.20 -7.95
C ASP A 50 -8.86 3.13 -7.07
N VAL A 51 -8.30 1.92 -7.04
CA VAL A 51 -8.81 0.83 -6.20
C VAL A 51 -8.71 1.17 -4.72
N LEU A 52 -7.61 1.77 -4.28
CA LEU A 52 -7.37 2.11 -2.87
C LEU A 52 -8.22 3.29 -2.38
N ILE A 53 -8.47 4.30 -3.22
CA ILE A 53 -9.37 5.42 -2.91
C ILE A 53 -10.80 4.91 -2.80
N SER A 54 -11.23 4.08 -3.76
CA SER A 54 -12.57 3.50 -3.76
C SER A 54 -12.77 2.49 -2.62
N ASN A 55 -11.70 1.84 -2.15
CA ASN A 55 -11.74 0.77 -1.17
C ASN A 55 -10.66 0.91 -0.08
N PRO A 56 -10.79 1.89 0.83
CA PRO A 56 -9.74 2.19 1.82
C PRO A 56 -9.50 1.10 2.86
N SER A 57 -10.35 0.07 2.95
CA SER A 57 -10.10 -1.14 3.74
C SER A 57 -8.93 -1.97 3.21
N HIS A 58 -8.57 -1.81 1.93
CA HIS A 58 -7.49 -2.55 1.29
C HIS A 58 -6.14 -1.80 1.25
N ILE A 59 -6.06 -0.61 1.89
CA ILE A 59 -4.79 0.08 2.14
C ILE A 59 -3.94 -0.79 3.07
N SER A 60 -3.00 -1.50 2.47
CA SER A 60 -2.15 -2.49 3.14
C SER A 60 -0.68 -2.06 3.11
N PRO A 61 0.17 -2.61 4.01
CA PRO A 61 1.60 -2.37 3.97
C PRO A 61 2.23 -2.70 2.61
N LYS A 62 1.79 -3.77 1.95
CA LYS A 62 2.27 -4.15 0.61
C LYS A 62 1.95 -3.09 -0.44
N ALA A 63 0.71 -2.60 -0.44
CA ALA A 63 0.26 -1.59 -1.39
C ALA A 63 1.03 -0.27 -1.21
N VAL A 64 1.12 0.23 0.03
CA VAL A 64 1.87 1.46 0.34
C VAL A 64 3.36 1.29 0.02
N LYS A 65 3.94 0.12 0.31
CA LYS A 65 5.33 -0.18 -0.05
C LYS A 65 5.58 -0.14 -1.56
N ALA A 66 4.67 -0.68 -2.37
CA ALA A 66 4.80 -0.63 -3.82
C ALA A 66 4.81 0.83 -4.32
N VAL A 67 3.87 1.65 -3.87
CA VAL A 67 3.83 3.08 -4.22
C VAL A 67 5.08 3.81 -3.71
N ALA A 68 5.49 3.58 -2.47
CA ALA A 68 6.70 4.18 -1.90
C ALA A 68 7.94 3.81 -2.71
N SER A 69 8.10 2.54 -3.10
CA SER A 69 9.23 2.05 -3.92
C SER A 69 9.33 2.77 -5.26
N ALA A 70 8.19 3.07 -5.88
CA ALA A 70 8.11 3.77 -7.15
C ALA A 70 8.57 5.24 -7.09
N LEU A 71 8.64 5.87 -5.90
CA LEU A 71 9.31 7.18 -5.75
C LEU A 71 10.78 7.14 -6.17
N SER A 72 11.41 5.97 -6.04
CA SER A 72 12.79 5.71 -6.46
C SER A 72 12.89 5.09 -7.85
N ASP A 73 11.82 5.04 -8.63
CA ASP A 73 11.88 4.53 -10.01
C ASP A 73 12.92 5.31 -10.82
N LYS A 74 13.50 4.61 -11.80
CA LYS A 74 14.48 5.19 -12.73
C LYS A 74 13.78 6.09 -13.74
N ASP A 75 12.53 5.78 -14.05
CA ASP A 75 11.70 6.55 -14.94
C ASP A 75 11.02 7.70 -14.19
N GLU A 76 11.13 8.90 -14.74
CA GLU A 76 10.61 10.11 -14.11
C GLU A 76 9.07 10.09 -14.03
N HIS A 77 8.38 9.61 -15.07
CA HIS A 77 6.91 9.56 -15.10
C HIS A 77 6.37 8.65 -14.00
N VAL A 78 7.00 7.48 -13.81
CA VAL A 78 6.62 6.56 -12.73
C VAL A 78 6.86 7.22 -11.36
N SER A 79 8.01 7.89 -11.19
CA SER A 79 8.33 8.53 -9.91
C SER A 79 7.41 9.71 -9.55
N VAL A 80 7.01 10.51 -10.54
CA VAL A 80 6.06 11.63 -10.38
C VAL A 80 4.66 11.10 -10.09
N THR A 81 4.23 10.05 -10.81
CA THR A 81 2.94 9.41 -10.59
C THR A 81 2.86 8.78 -9.20
N ALA A 82 3.95 8.20 -8.70
CA ALA A 82 4.00 7.68 -7.33
C ALA A 82 3.86 8.80 -6.27
N ASP A 83 4.49 9.96 -6.49
CA ASP A 83 4.36 11.11 -5.58
C ASP A 83 2.92 11.67 -5.57
N LEU A 84 2.29 11.74 -6.75
CA LEU A 84 0.88 12.10 -6.89
C LEU A 84 -0.02 11.09 -6.18
N ALA A 85 0.19 9.79 -6.40
CA ALA A 85 -0.60 8.73 -5.77
C ALA A 85 -0.53 8.80 -4.24
N LEU A 86 0.66 9.01 -3.66
CA LEU A 86 0.79 9.20 -2.21
C LEU A 86 0.07 10.45 -1.73
N THR A 87 0.18 11.56 -2.47
CA THR A 87 -0.48 12.81 -2.12
C THR A 87 -1.99 12.64 -2.05
N VAL A 88 -2.59 11.99 -3.05
CA VAL A 88 -4.04 11.72 -3.08
C VAL A 88 -4.45 10.75 -1.97
N LEU A 89 -3.76 9.61 -1.84
CA LEU A 89 -4.06 8.61 -0.81
C LEU A 89 -3.97 9.20 0.60
N VAL A 90 -3.01 10.08 0.84
CA VAL A 90 -2.89 10.73 2.15
C VAL A 90 -3.95 11.80 2.36
N LYS A 91 -4.32 12.57 1.33
CA LYS A 91 -5.38 13.57 1.44
C LYS A 91 -6.68 12.95 1.96
N ASP A 92 -7.04 11.78 1.48
CA ASP A 92 -8.31 11.14 1.83
C ASP A 92 -8.17 10.10 2.97
N HIS A 93 -7.00 9.48 3.13
CA HIS A 93 -6.77 8.36 4.05
C HIS A 93 -5.48 8.47 4.88
N ALA A 94 -5.14 9.70 5.28
CA ALA A 94 -3.93 10.04 6.04
C ALA A 94 -3.67 9.09 7.22
N GLU A 95 -4.69 8.80 8.01
CA GLU A 95 -4.60 7.99 9.24
C GLU A 95 -4.15 6.54 8.98
N LYS A 96 -4.41 6.01 7.77
CA LYS A 96 -3.99 4.65 7.36
C LYS A 96 -2.64 4.66 6.65
N VAL A 97 -2.42 5.64 5.78
CA VAL A 97 -1.25 5.67 4.89
C VAL A 97 0.01 6.15 5.61
N PHE A 98 -0.09 7.17 6.47
CA PHE A 98 1.08 7.72 7.16
C PHE A 98 1.84 6.74 8.04
N PRO A 99 1.18 5.94 8.90
CA PRO A 99 1.85 4.91 9.68
C PRO A 99 2.70 3.95 8.83
N LEU A 100 2.15 3.56 7.68
CA LEU A 100 2.80 2.62 6.76
C LEU A 100 3.97 3.29 6.03
N LEU A 101 3.81 4.54 5.58
CA LEU A 101 4.89 5.32 4.98
C LEU A 101 6.03 5.61 5.95
N ALA A 102 5.72 5.97 7.20
CA ALA A 102 6.73 6.23 8.22
C ALA A 102 7.51 4.95 8.59
N LYS A 103 6.85 3.80 8.55
CA LYS A 103 7.50 2.50 8.70
C LYS A 103 8.42 2.20 7.52
N GLU A 104 7.94 2.37 6.28
CA GLU A 104 8.76 2.16 5.10
C GLU A 104 9.95 3.13 5.03
N GLU A 105 9.81 4.38 5.47
CA GLU A 105 10.92 5.34 5.62
C GLU A 105 12.03 4.78 6.53
N ALA A 106 11.64 4.18 7.66
CA ALA A 106 12.58 3.63 8.64
C ALA A 106 13.26 2.33 8.15
N ASP A 107 12.53 1.50 7.41
CA ASP A 107 13.04 0.22 6.88
C ASP A 107 13.83 0.38 5.56
N ALA A 108 13.71 1.53 4.89
CA ALA A 108 14.31 1.79 3.59
C ALA A 108 15.81 2.09 3.62
N LYS A 109 16.49 1.77 2.50
CA LYS A 109 17.90 2.18 2.26
C LYS A 109 18.01 3.72 2.30
N PRO A 110 19.13 4.33 2.73
CA PRO A 110 19.25 5.77 2.94
C PRO A 110 18.83 6.65 1.75
N LYS A 111 19.20 6.26 0.52
CA LYS A 111 18.79 6.98 -0.70
C LYS A 111 17.27 6.96 -0.90
N HIS A 112 16.64 5.84 -0.62
CA HIS A 112 15.20 5.65 -0.75
C HIS A 112 14.43 6.32 0.38
N ALA A 113 14.90 6.16 1.62
CA ALA A 113 14.37 6.84 2.80
C ALA A 113 14.34 8.37 2.60
N LYS A 114 15.37 8.96 1.99
CA LYS A 114 15.39 10.40 1.67
C LYS A 114 14.27 10.83 0.72
N LYS A 115 13.92 10.00 -0.27
CA LYS A 115 12.81 10.28 -1.18
C LYS A 115 11.46 10.15 -0.47
N ILE A 116 11.27 9.09 0.32
CA ILE A 116 10.06 8.91 1.15
C ILE A 116 9.90 10.08 2.12
N ALA A 117 10.96 10.49 2.83
CA ALA A 117 10.95 11.62 3.74
C ALA A 117 10.67 12.97 3.04
N LYS A 118 11.07 13.10 1.77
CA LYS A 118 10.70 14.28 0.95
C LYS A 118 9.20 14.25 0.64
N ALA A 119 8.67 13.13 0.16
CA ALA A 119 7.24 12.98 -0.12
C ALA A 119 6.40 13.23 1.13
N ILE A 120 6.76 12.62 2.26
CA ILE A 120 6.14 12.86 3.58
C ILE A 120 6.11 14.36 3.89
N ARG A 121 7.23 15.09 3.76
CA ARG A 121 7.28 16.52 4.03
C ARG A 121 6.40 17.34 3.08
N SER A 122 6.42 17.03 1.78
CA SER A 122 5.55 17.68 0.80
C SER A 122 4.08 17.50 1.18
N ILE A 123 3.69 16.29 1.55
CA ILE A 123 2.32 15.96 1.96
C ILE A 123 1.95 16.67 3.26
N TYR A 124 2.84 16.70 4.26
CA TYR A 124 2.65 17.47 5.49
C TYR A 124 2.43 18.97 5.22
N ALA A 125 3.07 19.54 4.20
CA ALA A 125 2.90 20.94 3.83
C ALA A 125 1.51 21.22 3.22
N LEU A 126 0.89 20.22 2.60
CA LEU A 126 -0.46 20.30 2.04
C LEU A 126 -1.56 20.09 3.10
N CYS A 127 -1.25 19.46 4.23
CA CYS A 127 -2.19 19.25 5.32
C CYS A 127 -2.49 20.53 6.13
N SER A 128 -3.74 20.68 6.55
CA SER A 128 -4.15 21.69 7.51
C SER A 128 -3.40 21.55 8.83
N PHE A 129 -3.29 22.63 9.62
CA PHE A 129 -2.60 22.59 10.91
C PHE A 129 -3.17 21.50 11.85
N ARG A 130 -4.51 21.33 11.85
CA ARG A 130 -5.20 20.32 12.67
C ARG A 130 -4.83 18.90 12.27
N GLU A 131 -4.72 18.62 10.98
CA GLU A 131 -4.29 17.31 10.47
C GLU A 131 -2.83 17.04 10.81
N ARG A 132 -1.95 18.05 10.70
CA ARG A 132 -0.53 17.91 11.06
C ARG A 132 -0.31 17.49 12.50
N VAL A 133 -1.11 17.99 13.45
CA VAL A 133 -1.04 17.58 14.87
C VAL A 133 -1.38 16.09 15.02
N LYS A 134 -2.49 15.63 14.42
CA LYS A 134 -2.89 14.20 14.46
C LYS A 134 -1.82 13.30 13.86
N LEU A 135 -1.25 13.70 12.73
CA LEU A 135 -0.25 12.93 12.00
C LEU A 135 1.07 12.84 12.76
N ARG A 136 1.47 13.91 13.45
CA ARG A 136 2.66 13.91 14.31
C ARG A 136 2.51 12.93 15.46
N ASP A 137 1.35 12.90 16.10
CA ASP A 137 1.06 11.96 17.19
C ASP A 137 1.03 10.50 16.70
N LEU A 138 0.43 10.25 15.53
CA LEU A 138 0.45 8.92 14.91
C LEU A 138 1.89 8.49 14.59
N SER A 139 2.66 9.32 13.88
CA SER A 139 4.04 9.01 13.51
C SER A 139 4.93 8.73 14.73
N ALA A 140 4.77 9.51 15.81
CA ALA A 140 5.50 9.30 17.06
C ALA A 140 5.17 7.95 17.73
N ARG A 141 3.92 7.48 17.65
CA ARG A 141 3.52 6.17 18.18
C ARG A 141 4.14 5.03 17.40
N PHE A 142 4.20 5.12 16.08
CA PHE A 142 4.77 4.06 15.24
C PHE A 142 6.29 3.98 15.32
N ARG A 143 6.99 5.13 15.42
CA ARG A 143 8.46 5.16 15.63
C ARG A 143 8.89 4.61 16.99
N LYS A 144 8.00 4.65 17.99
CA LYS A 144 8.29 4.16 19.35
C LYS A 144 7.91 2.70 19.56
N GLN A 145 7.32 2.00 18.60
CA GLN A 145 7.12 0.56 18.75
C GLN A 145 8.47 -0.14 18.56
N PRO A 146 9.06 -0.73 19.61
CA PRO A 146 10.26 -1.53 19.43
C PRO A 146 9.89 -2.70 18.52
N ILE A 147 10.61 -2.83 17.42
CA ILE A 147 10.64 -4.04 16.63
C ILE A 147 11.12 -5.12 17.60
N ARG A 148 10.20 -5.87 18.21
CA ARG A 148 10.55 -7.18 18.75
C ARG A 148 10.70 -8.04 17.50
N PRO A 149 11.93 -8.40 17.08
CA PRO A 149 12.05 -9.52 16.17
C PRO A 149 11.35 -10.68 16.89
N GLU A 150 10.30 -11.23 16.29
CA GLU A 150 9.84 -12.55 16.68
C GLU A 150 11.05 -13.45 16.47
N LYS A 151 11.76 -13.77 17.57
CA LYS A 151 12.76 -14.82 17.53
C LYS A 151 12.03 -16.04 16.96
N PRO A 152 12.52 -16.66 15.88
CA PRO A 152 11.99 -17.94 15.46
C PRO A 152 12.04 -18.84 16.69
N LYS A 153 10.89 -19.40 17.07
CA LYS A 153 10.84 -20.42 18.10
C LYS A 153 11.78 -21.52 17.62
N GLN A 154 12.99 -21.58 18.18
CA GLN A 154 13.90 -22.70 18.01
C GLN A 154 13.10 -23.91 18.50
N GLY A 155 12.59 -24.68 17.55
CA GLY A 155 11.98 -25.98 17.81
C GLY A 155 12.97 -26.77 18.64
N ASN A 156 12.52 -27.21 19.80
CA ASN A 156 13.32 -27.93 20.77
C ASN A 156 13.86 -29.21 20.08
N PRO A 157 15.19 -29.37 19.89
CA PRO A 157 15.75 -30.51 19.16
C PRO A 157 15.62 -31.85 19.92
N ARG A 158 14.92 -31.88 21.06
CA ARG A 158 14.67 -33.09 21.87
C ARG A 158 13.46 -33.91 21.42
N GLU A 159 12.59 -33.42 20.54
CA GLU A 159 11.45 -34.21 20.05
C GLU A 159 11.75 -35.08 18.82
N THR A 160 12.83 -34.81 18.07
CA THR A 160 13.19 -35.59 16.88
C THR A 160 13.95 -36.89 17.15
N GLN A 161 14.39 -37.15 18.39
CA GLN A 161 15.12 -38.40 18.72
C GLN A 161 14.21 -39.58 19.13
N LYS A 162 12.88 -39.41 19.22
CA LYS A 162 11.97 -40.53 19.57
C LYS A 162 11.46 -41.36 18.39
N LEU A 163 11.78 -41.01 17.15
CA LEU A 163 11.28 -41.73 15.96
C LEU A 163 12.31 -42.63 15.26
N GLN A 164 13.53 -42.79 15.79
CA GLN A 164 14.56 -43.70 15.23
C GLN A 164 14.76 -44.99 16.04
N ARG A 165 13.79 -45.42 16.87
CA ARG A 165 13.87 -46.69 17.62
C ARG A 165 12.75 -47.69 17.32
N VAL A 166 12.02 -47.51 16.22
CA VAL A 166 11.10 -48.54 15.71
C VAL A 166 11.25 -48.63 14.19
N ALA A 167 12.37 -49.17 13.76
CA ALA A 167 12.57 -49.83 12.46
C ALA A 167 13.67 -50.87 12.63
#